data_AF-A0A2V7GZ76-F1
#
_entry.id   AF-A0A2V7GZ76-F1
#
_cell.length_a   1.000
_cell.length_b   1.000
_cell.length_c   1.000
_cell.angle_alpha   90.00
_cell.angle_beta   90.00
_cell.angle_gamma   90.00
#
_symmetry.space_group_name_H-M   'P 1'
#
loop_
_entity.id
_entity.type
_entity.pdbx_description
1 polymer ?
#
loop_
_entity_poly.entity_id
_entity_poly.type
_entity_poly.pdbx_seq_one_letter_code
_entity_poly.pdbx_strand_id
1 'polypeptide(L)'
;MISIVIVGIILLVLANTIVMAVRERTREYAVLKTLGFSARHLLVFIFGESLLIAVSGGVLGLALTYPMVAGFGKALPTFFPVINVAPLTVVLALGAAVIAGLAAALFPATRVVRTSIVTGLRMVG
;
A
#
# COMPACT_ATOMS: atom_id res chain seq x y z
N MET A 1 21.48 -5.80 12.26
CA MET A 1 20.52 -6.56 13.09
C MET A 1 19.32 -5.70 13.50
N ILE A 2 19.53 -4.49 14.05
CA ILE A 2 18.45 -3.56 14.45
C ILE A 2 17.47 -3.25 13.29
N SER A 3 17.98 -2.99 12.09
CA SER A 3 17.12 -2.69 10.92
C SER A 3 16.16 -3.82 10.56
N ILE A 4 16.56 -5.08 10.73
CA ILE A 4 15.71 -6.24 10.42
C ILE A 4 14.55 -6.34 11.42
N VAL A 5 14.80 -6.01 12.69
CA VAL A 5 13.79 -5.99 13.75
C VAL A 5 12.80 -4.87 13.49
N ILE A 6 13.27 -3.67 13.15
CA ILE A 6 12.41 -2.52 12.83
C ILE A 6 11.54 -2.84 11.61
N VAL A 7 12.13 -3.36 10.53
CA VAL A 7 11.38 -3.76 9.33
C VAL A 7 10.36 -4.86 9.66
N GLY A 8 10.72 -5.83 10.50
CA GLY A 8 9.81 -6.89 10.95
C GLY A 8 8.61 -6.35 11.75
N ILE A 9 8.83 -5.42 12.68
CA ILE A 9 7.75 -4.79 13.46
C ILE A 9 6.84 -3.97 12.55
N ILE A 10 7.42 -3.15 11.66
CA ILE A 10 6.65 -2.34 10.71
C ILE A 10 5.79 -3.23 9.80
N LEU A 11 6.33 -4.36 9.32
CA LEU A 11 5.58 -5.34 8.54
C LEU A 11 4.42 -5.95 9.31
N LEU A 12 4.62 -6.29 10.59
CA LEU A 12 3.57 -6.83 11.46
C LEU A 12 2.44 -5.82 11.68
N VAL A 13 2.80 -4.56 11.97
CA VAL A 13 1.84 -3.47 12.16
C VAL A 13 1.04 -3.24 10.88
N LEU A 14 1.72 -3.13 9.74
CA LEU A 14 1.09 -3.00 8.42
C LEU A 14 0.13 -4.15 8.12
N ALA A 15 0.56 -5.39 8.34
CA ALA A 15 -0.27 -6.57 8.12
C ALA A 15 -1.56 -6.51 8.95
N ASN A 16 -1.45 -6.17 10.24
CA ASN A 16 -2.60 -6.06 11.13
C ASN A 16 -3.58 -4.95 10.67
N THR A 17 -3.06 -3.80 10.27
CA THR A 17 -3.87 -2.70 9.74
C THR A 17 -4.58 -3.08 8.43
N ILE A 18 -3.90 -3.77 7.51
CA ILE A 18 -4.50 -4.25 6.26
C ILE A 18 -5.63 -5.25 6.54
N VAL A 19 -5.45 -6.17 7.49
CA VAL A 19 -6.49 -7.13 7.89
C VAL A 19 -7.73 -6.40 8.42
N MET A 20 -7.54 -5.36 9.22
CA MET A 20 -8.64 -4.55 9.73
C MET A 20 -9.35 -3.78 8.60
N ALA A 21 -8.60 -3.09 7.74
CA ALA A 21 -9.14 -2.34 6.60
C ALA A 21 -9.92 -3.24 5.61
N VAL A 22 -9.45 -4.47 5.39
CA VAL A 22 -10.14 -5.45 4.54
C VAL A 22 -11.45 -5.90 5.17
N ARG A 23 -11.51 -6.10 6.49
CA ARG A 23 -12.77 -6.47 7.19
C ARG A 23 -13.83 -5.39 7.03
N GLU A 24 -13.46 -4.13 7.17
CA GLU A 24 -14.39 -2.99 7.03
C GLU A 24 -14.92 -2.86 5.59
N ARG A 25 -14.03 -2.93 4.61
CA ARG A 25 -14.40 -2.77 3.18
C ARG A 25 -15.17 -3.93 2.59
N THR A 26 -15.10 -5.13 3.18
CA THR A 26 -15.91 -6.27 2.71
C THR A 26 -17.41 -5.97 2.81
N ARG A 27 -17.83 -5.22 3.83
CA ARG A 27 -19.23 -4.81 4.02
C ARG A 27 -19.65 -3.76 2.99
N GLU A 28 -18.80 -2.79 2.70
CA GLU A 28 -19.03 -1.77 1.67
C GLU A 28 -19.10 -2.35 0.26
N TYR A 29 -18.21 -3.29 -0.07
CA TYR A 29 -18.22 -4.00 -1.35
C TYR A 29 -19.47 -4.88 -1.53
N ALA A 30 -19.99 -5.45 -0.45
CA ALA A 30 -21.27 -6.16 -0.49
C ALA A 30 -22.43 -5.21 -0.82
N VAL A 31 -22.48 -4.02 -0.19
CA VAL A 31 -23.50 -2.99 -0.48
C VAL A 31 -23.40 -2.50 -1.92
N LEU A 32 -22.19 -2.18 -2.42
CA LEU A 32 -22.01 -1.77 -3.82
C LEU A 32 -22.45 -2.85 -4.82
N LYS A 33 -22.19 -4.13 -4.51
CA LYS A 33 -22.65 -5.25 -5.34
C LYS A 33 -24.18 -5.38 -5.33
N THR A 34 -24.85 -5.07 -4.21
CA THR A 34 -26.34 -5.01 -4.17
C THR A 34 -26.92 -3.85 -4.96
N LEU A 35 -26.18 -2.75 -5.13
CA LEU A 35 -26.55 -1.62 -5.99
C LEU A 35 -26.32 -1.88 -7.50
N GLY A 36 -25.87 -3.08 -7.87
CA GLY A 36 -25.68 -3.49 -9.26
C GLY A 36 -24.27 -3.23 -9.84
N PHE A 37 -23.30 -2.83 -9.02
CA PHE A 37 -21.92 -2.68 -9.52
C PHE A 37 -21.31 -4.04 -9.90
N SER A 38 -20.84 -4.14 -11.14
CA SER A 38 -20.13 -5.33 -11.62
C SER A 38 -18.79 -5.52 -10.90
N ALA A 39 -18.35 -6.78 -10.75
CA ALA A 39 -17.06 -7.09 -10.13
C ALA A 39 -15.85 -6.40 -10.80
N ARG A 40 -15.91 -6.14 -12.12
CA ARG A 40 -14.85 -5.40 -12.84
C ARG A 40 -14.69 -3.96 -12.36
N HIS A 41 -15.78 -3.25 -12.15
CA HIS A 41 -15.75 -1.87 -11.64
C HIS A 41 -15.17 -1.80 -10.22
N LEU A 42 -15.54 -2.76 -9.35
CA LEU A 42 -14.95 -2.87 -8.03
C LEU A 42 -13.44 -3.12 -8.07
N LEU A 43 -12.96 -3.99 -8.97
CA LEU A 43 -11.54 -4.26 -9.11
C LEU A 43 -10.76 -3.01 -9.51
N VAL A 44 -11.22 -2.28 -10.53
CA VAL A 44 -10.58 -1.03 -10.95
C VAL A 44 -10.54 -0.02 -9.81
N PHE A 45 -11.62 0.08 -9.04
CA PHE A 45 -11.69 0.97 -7.88
C PHE A 45 -10.68 0.60 -6.79
N ILE A 46 -10.58 -0.70 -6.45
CA ILE A 46 -9.62 -1.23 -5.45
C ILE A 46 -8.17 -0.98 -5.88
N PHE A 47 -7.84 -1.27 -7.14
CA PHE A 47 -6.50 -1.02 -7.68
C PHE A 47 -6.19 0.48 -7.69
N GLY A 48 -7.16 1.32 -8.03
CA GLY A 48 -7.02 2.78 -8.00
C GLY A 48 -6.69 3.30 -6.60
N GLU A 49 -7.45 2.88 -5.58
CA GLU A 49 -7.16 3.31 -4.21
C GLU A 49 -5.81 2.81 -3.69
N SER A 50 -5.49 1.54 -3.93
CA SER A 50 -4.22 0.99 -3.48
C SER A 50 -3.04 1.71 -4.14
N LEU A 51 -3.15 2.03 -5.43
CA LEU A 51 -2.15 2.81 -6.15
C LEU A 51 -2.03 4.23 -5.60
N LEU A 52 -3.15 4.89 -5.31
CA LEU A 52 -3.16 6.23 -4.72
C LEU A 52 -2.48 6.25 -3.34
N ILE A 53 -2.79 5.28 -2.48
CA ILE A 53 -2.17 5.15 -1.16
C ILE A 53 -0.67 4.87 -1.30
N ALA A 54 -0.29 3.96 -2.18
CA ALA A 54 1.11 3.59 -2.36
C ALA A 54 1.96 4.73 -2.96
N VAL A 55 1.45 5.41 -3.98
CA VAL A 55 2.13 6.55 -4.60
C VAL A 55 2.22 7.73 -3.63
N SER A 56 1.12 8.06 -2.93
CA SER A 56 1.15 9.14 -1.93
C SER A 56 2.14 8.84 -0.79
N GLY A 57 2.14 7.61 -0.27
CA GLY A 57 3.11 7.16 0.73
C GLY A 57 4.56 7.20 0.23
N GLY A 58 4.81 6.75 -1.01
CA GLY A 58 6.13 6.78 -1.64
C GLY A 58 6.64 8.21 -1.84
N VAL A 59 5.79 9.11 -2.35
CA VAL A 59 6.10 10.53 -2.53
C VAL A 59 6.38 11.21 -1.19
N LEU A 60 5.54 10.99 -0.17
CA LEU A 60 5.75 11.54 1.17
C LEU A 60 7.03 11.02 1.82
N GLY A 61 7.31 9.72 1.68
CA GLY A 61 8.55 9.11 2.18
C GLY A 61 9.80 9.71 1.53
N LEU A 62 9.77 9.90 0.21
CA LEU A 62 10.85 10.55 -0.53
C LEU A 62 11.00 12.03 -0.12
N ALA A 63 9.89 12.77 -0.02
CA ALA A 63 9.88 14.16 0.39
C ALA A 63 10.45 14.36 1.80
N LEU A 64 10.20 13.43 2.73
CA LEU A 64 10.76 13.44 4.09
C LEU A 64 12.22 12.99 4.14
N THR A 65 12.65 12.17 3.17
CA THR A 65 14.04 11.69 3.09
C THR A 65 15.02 12.85 2.86
N TYR A 66 14.70 13.79 1.96
CA TYR A 66 15.56 14.95 1.67
C TYR A 66 15.92 15.82 2.90
N PRO A 67 14.95 16.33 3.70
CA PRO A 67 15.25 17.13 4.88
C PRO A 67 15.91 16.31 5.99
N MET A 68 15.57 15.03 6.17
CA MET A 68 16.25 14.17 7.15
C MET A 68 17.72 13.98 6.77
N VAL A 69 18.01 13.65 5.51
CA VAL A 69 19.39 13.51 5.02
C VAL A 69 20.18 14.81 5.19
N ALA A 70 19.59 15.96 4.86
CA ALA A 70 20.22 17.26 5.04
C ALA A 70 20.48 17.61 6.52
N GLY A 71 19.56 17.24 7.42
CA GLY A 71 19.71 17.43 8.87
C GLY A 71 20.80 16.55 9.47
N PHE A 72 20.83 15.26 9.10
CA PHE A 72 21.85 14.32 9.57
C PHE A 72 23.24 14.61 9.01
N GLY A 73 23.34 15.06 7.74
CA GLY A 73 24.61 15.46 7.13
C GLY A 73 25.30 16.63 7.85
N LYS A 74 24.51 17.54 8.45
CA LYS A 74 25.04 18.64 9.29
C LYS A 74 25.47 18.17 10.69
N ALA A 75 24.84 17.13 11.23
CA ALA A 75 25.07 16.65 12.59
C ALA A 75 26.21 15.62 12.69
N LEU A 76 26.46 14.82 11.65
CA LEU A 76 27.54 13.81 11.61
C LEU A 76 28.40 13.89 10.34
N PRO A 77 29.15 15.00 10.13
CA PRO A 77 29.96 15.21 8.92
C PRO A 77 31.05 14.15 8.72
N THR A 78 31.53 13.50 9.78
CA THR A 78 32.61 12.50 9.74
C THR A 78 32.15 11.11 9.27
N PHE A 79 30.85 10.78 9.37
CA PHE A 79 30.32 9.45 9.03
C PHE A 79 29.56 9.44 7.69
N PHE A 80 29.00 10.57 7.26
CA PHE A 80 28.19 10.67 6.04
C PHE A 80 28.65 11.84 5.16
N PRO A 81 29.84 11.76 4.54
CA PRO A 81 30.44 12.90 3.85
C PRO A 81 29.62 13.40 2.66
N VAL A 82 28.87 12.52 1.97
CA VAL A 82 27.85 12.90 0.97
C VAL A 82 26.80 11.79 0.86
N ILE A 83 25.62 11.94 1.45
CA ILE A 83 24.47 11.10 1.07
C ILE A 83 23.91 11.69 -0.22
N ASN A 84 24.39 11.19 -1.35
CA ASN A 84 23.88 11.60 -2.65
C ASN A 84 22.66 10.71 -2.99
N VAL A 85 21.46 11.29 -2.92
CA VAL A 85 20.25 10.61 -3.37
C VAL A 85 20.28 10.62 -4.90
N ALA A 86 20.88 9.59 -5.49
CA ALA A 86 20.96 9.47 -6.93
C ALA A 86 19.54 9.44 -7.54
N PRO A 87 19.31 10.07 -8.71
CA PRO A 87 18.00 10.05 -9.37
C PRO A 87 17.47 8.64 -9.60
N LEU A 88 18.39 7.69 -9.85
CA LEU A 88 18.07 6.27 -10.01
C LEU A 88 17.42 5.68 -8.74
N THR A 89 17.90 6.06 -7.55
CA THR A 89 17.36 5.57 -6.28
C THR A 89 15.93 6.05 -6.05
N VAL A 90 15.62 7.28 -6.47
CA VAL A 90 14.26 7.85 -6.41
C VAL A 90 13.33 7.09 -7.35
N VAL A 91 13.77 6.83 -8.59
CA VAL A 91 12.99 6.05 -9.57
C VAL A 91 12.75 4.63 -9.07
N LEU A 92 13.77 3.98 -8.52
CA LEU A 92 13.64 2.63 -7.95
C LEU A 92 12.70 2.61 -6.74
N ALA A 93 12.75 3.63 -5.87
CA ALA A 93 11.85 3.74 -4.72
C ALA A 93 10.39 3.95 -5.15
N LEU A 94 10.14 4.83 -6.12
CA LEU A 94 8.79 5.01 -6.69
C LEU A 94 8.29 3.75 -7.39
N GLY A 95 9.15 3.09 -8.17
CA GLY A 95 8.84 1.81 -8.82
C GLY A 95 8.49 0.73 -7.80
N ALA A 96 9.26 0.63 -6.71
CA ALA A 96 8.98 -0.28 -5.61
C ALA A 96 7.65 0.04 -4.91
N ALA A 97 7.34 1.32 -4.70
CA ALA A 97 6.05 1.74 -4.12
C ALA A 97 4.87 1.33 -5.02
N VAL A 98 4.96 1.54 -6.34
CA VAL A 98 3.92 1.11 -7.29
C VAL A 98 3.75 -0.41 -7.27
N ILE A 99 4.85 -1.16 -7.33
CA ILE A 99 4.81 -2.63 -7.27
C ILE A 99 4.17 -3.11 -5.96
N ALA A 100 4.54 -2.49 -4.83
CA ALA A 100 3.97 -2.79 -3.53
C ALA A 100 2.47 -2.47 -3.47
N GLY A 101 2.02 -1.34 -4.03
CA GLY A 101 0.61 -0.98 -4.12
C GLY A 101 -0.22 -1.97 -4.95
N LEU A 102 0.32 -2.42 -6.08
CA LEU A 102 -0.29 -3.46 -6.91
C LEU A 102 -0.33 -4.82 -6.18
N ALA A 103 0.75 -5.20 -5.52
CA ALA A 103 0.85 -6.42 -4.71
C ALA A 103 -0.12 -6.40 -3.51
N ALA A 104 -0.27 -5.25 -2.86
CA ALA A 104 -1.22 -5.08 -1.75
C ALA A 104 -2.67 -5.19 -2.22
N ALA A 105 -2.99 -4.67 -3.42
CA ALA A 105 -4.33 -4.77 -4.01
C ALA A 105 -4.70 -6.19 -4.47
N LEU A 106 -3.72 -7.05 -4.77
CA LEU A 106 -3.96 -8.43 -5.21
C LEU A 106 -4.74 -9.25 -4.15
N PHE A 107 -4.47 -9.05 -2.85
CA PHE A 107 -5.17 -9.76 -1.78
C PHE A 107 -6.69 -9.42 -1.71
N PRO A 108 -7.11 -8.15 -1.60
CA PRO A 108 -8.53 -7.79 -1.65
C PRO A 108 -9.16 -8.04 -3.02
N ALA A 109 -8.44 -7.82 -4.13
CA ALA A 109 -8.95 -8.09 -5.48
C ALA A 109 -9.31 -9.57 -5.67
N THR A 110 -8.43 -10.48 -5.26
CA THR A 110 -8.70 -11.93 -5.34
C THR A 110 -9.85 -12.35 -4.43
N ARG A 111 -10.01 -11.73 -3.24
CA ARG A 111 -11.19 -11.91 -2.38
C ARG A 111 -12.49 -11.49 -3.07
N VAL A 112 -12.51 -10.36 -3.78
CA VAL A 112 -13.70 -9.87 -4.50
C VAL A 112 -14.07 -10.78 -5.69
N VAL A 113 -13.07 -11.28 -6.42
CA VAL A 113 -13.26 -12.21 -7.55
C VAL A 113 -13.70 -13.60 -7.06
N ARG A 114 -13.09 -14.12 -5.99
CA ARG A 114 -13.44 -15.43 -5.42
C ARG A 114 -14.79 -15.42 -4.69
N THR A 115 -15.28 -14.25 -4.29
CA THR A 115 -16.67 -14.10 -3.83
C THR A 115 -17.60 -14.16 -5.04
N SER A 116 -17.90 -15.39 -5.45
CA SER A 116 -18.84 -15.72 -6.52
C SER A 116 -20.18 -14.99 -6.34
N ILE A 117 -20.69 -14.43 -7.44
CA ILE A 117 -22.02 -13.82 -7.57
C ILE A 117 -23.12 -14.80 -7.09
N VAL A 118 -22.89 -16.11 -7.22
CA VAL A 118 -23.83 -17.17 -6.81
C VAL A 118 -24.01 -17.27 -5.30
N THR A 119 -22.98 -16.94 -4.50
CA THR A 119 -23.11 -16.90 -3.02
C THR A 119 -23.76 -15.60 -2.56
N GLY A 120 -23.55 -14.50 -3.28
CA GLY A 120 -24.19 -13.21 -2.98
C GLY A 120 -25.72 -13.22 -3.17
N LEU A 121 -26.21 -13.97 -4.17
CA LEU A 121 -27.65 -14.15 -4.41
C LEU A 121 -28.33 -15.11 -3.43
N ARG A 122 -27.58 -16.03 -2.79
CA ARG A 122 -28.13 -16.99 -1.83
C ARG A 122 -28.31 -16.46 -0.40
N MET A 123 -27.78 -15.27 -0.09
CA MET A 123 -27.97 -14.62 1.23
C MET A 123 -29.19 -13.69 1.27
N VAL A 124 -29.89 -13.50 0.15
CA VAL A 124 -31.08 -12.63 0.03
C VAL A 124 -32.37 -13.46 -0.16
N GLY A 125 -32.25 -14.79 -0.23
CA GLY A 125 -33.37 -15.73 -0.24
C GLY A 125 -33.53 -16.40 1.12
#